data_AF-A0A2S5DMF3-F1
#
_entry.id   AF-A0A2S5DMF3-F1
#
_cell.length_a   1.000
_cell.length_b   1.000
_cell.length_c   1.000
_cell.angle_alpha   90.00
_cell.angle_beta   90.00
_cell.angle_gamma   90.00
#
_symmetry.space_group_name_H-M   'P 1'
#
loop_
_entity.id
_entity.type
_entity.pdbx_description
1 polymer ?
#
loop_
_entity_poly.entity_id
_entity_poly.type
_entity_poly.pdbx_seq_one_letter_code
_entity_poly.pdbx_strand_id
1 'polypeptide(L)'
;MTEQTAAAKFFMPEDEFRFSPVETLRMRRFHRQHLSAGGWMVGERFDDRYDTEVGGSHMVVTQSIDENGRMVGGFDIAKIEQYPTEPNAPIIVDYGDDGKVISVQEAEGRPELALVLARLRERVAEHAKHVSERR
;
A
#
# COMPACT_ATOMS: atom_id res chain seq x y z
N MET A 1 -14.92 48.11 -35.45
CA MET A 1 -14.48 46.71 -35.49
C MET A 1 -13.15 46.66 -34.76
N THR A 2 -13.13 46.16 -33.54
CA THR A 2 -11.90 46.05 -32.76
C THR A 2 -11.89 44.65 -32.17
N GLU A 3 -10.81 43.95 -32.49
CA GLU A 3 -10.67 42.51 -32.41
C GLU A 3 -10.85 41.98 -31.00
N GLN A 4 -11.65 40.92 -30.91
CA GLN A 4 -11.78 40.07 -29.75
C GLN A 4 -10.47 39.28 -29.64
N THR A 5 -9.55 39.74 -28.80
CA THR A 5 -8.35 38.97 -28.45
C THR A 5 -8.82 37.74 -27.69
N ALA A 6 -9.01 36.64 -28.42
CA ALA A 6 -9.13 35.32 -27.81
C ALA A 6 -7.87 35.11 -26.98
N ALA A 7 -8.02 35.14 -25.67
CA ALA A 7 -6.95 34.74 -24.76
C ALA A 7 -6.57 33.31 -25.16
N ALA A 8 -5.40 33.16 -25.76
CA ALA A 8 -4.78 31.87 -25.97
C ALA A 8 -4.72 31.21 -24.60
N LYS A 9 -5.56 30.18 -24.39
CA LYS A 9 -5.47 29.32 -23.22
C LYS A 9 -4.11 28.65 -23.32
N PHE A 10 -3.13 29.21 -22.60
CA PHE A 10 -1.87 28.56 -22.34
C PHE A 10 -2.19 27.24 -21.64
N PHE A 11 -2.00 26.14 -22.36
CA PHE A 11 -2.03 24.80 -21.80
C PHE A 11 -0.75 24.66 -20.97
N MET A 12 -0.87 24.65 -19.64
CA MET A 12 0.28 24.36 -18.78
C MET A 12 0.43 22.84 -18.67
N PRO A 13 1.67 22.29 -18.66
CA PRO A 13 1.90 20.85 -18.48
C PRO A 13 1.29 20.28 -17.19
N GLU A 14 0.98 21.13 -16.20
CA GLU A 14 0.31 20.76 -14.95
C GLU A 14 -1.15 20.31 -15.15
N ASP A 15 -1.78 20.62 -16.28
CA ASP A 15 -3.11 20.10 -16.62
C ASP A 15 -3.10 18.59 -16.92
N GLU A 16 -1.94 18.00 -17.25
CA GLU A 16 -1.78 16.55 -17.51
C GLU A 16 -1.85 15.69 -16.23
N PHE A 17 -1.84 16.30 -15.04
CA PHE A 17 -1.96 15.62 -13.75
C PHE A 17 -3.34 15.78 -13.09
N ARG A 18 -4.33 16.32 -13.80
CA ARG A 18 -5.71 16.46 -13.26
C ARG A 18 -6.48 15.15 -13.38
N PHE A 19 -6.02 14.12 -12.68
CA PHE A 19 -6.85 12.96 -12.41
C PHE A 19 -8.10 13.41 -11.64
N SER A 20 -9.26 12.93 -12.07
CA SER A 20 -10.46 12.98 -11.24
C SER A 20 -10.21 12.22 -9.93
N PRO A 21 -10.95 12.51 -8.85
CA PRO A 21 -10.78 11.77 -7.59
C PRO A 21 -10.81 10.25 -7.76
N VAL A 22 -11.66 9.74 -8.66
CA VAL A 22 -11.76 8.31 -8.97
C VAL A 22 -10.51 7.79 -9.69
N GLU A 23 -9.95 8.56 -10.62
CA GLU A 23 -8.70 8.19 -11.31
C GLU A 23 -7.50 8.23 -10.36
N THR A 24 -7.45 9.20 -9.45
CA THR A 24 -6.44 9.27 -8.39
C THR A 24 -6.50 8.03 -7.50
N LEU A 25 -7.70 7.63 -7.06
CA LEU A 25 -7.89 6.41 -6.26
C LEU A 25 -7.44 5.15 -7.01
N ARG A 26 -7.79 5.03 -8.31
CA ARG A 26 -7.37 3.91 -9.15
C ARG A 26 -5.86 3.85 -9.33
N MET A 27 -5.21 4.99 -9.59
CA MET A 27 -3.76 5.06 -9.72
C MET A 27 -3.07 4.64 -8.42
N ARG A 28 -3.54 5.15 -7.27
CA ARG A 28 -2.99 4.79 -5.95
C ARG A 28 -3.12 3.29 -5.66
N ARG A 29 -4.29 2.70 -5.94
CA ARG A 29 -4.51 1.25 -5.87
C ARG A 29 -3.53 0.47 -6.75
N PHE A 30 -3.34 0.89 -8.01
CA PHE A 30 -2.42 0.23 -8.93
C PHE A 30 -0.96 0.24 -8.43
N HIS A 31 -0.50 1.36 -7.89
CA HIS A 31 0.85 1.47 -7.32
C HIS A 31 1.04 0.55 -6.12
N ARG A 32 -0.01 0.38 -5.31
CA ARG A 32 0.04 -0.40 -4.06
C ARG A 32 0.09 -1.92 -4.29
N GLN A 33 -0.47 -2.42 -5.39
CA GLN A 33 -0.52 -3.86 -5.73
C GLN A 33 0.86 -4.54 -5.89
N HIS A 34 1.95 -3.77 -5.97
CA HIS A 34 3.30 -4.28 -6.22
C HIS A 34 4.19 -4.30 -4.97
N LEU A 35 3.64 -4.01 -3.78
CA LEU A 35 4.43 -3.79 -2.56
C LEU A 35 4.51 -4.98 -1.59
N SER A 36 3.78 -6.08 -1.80
CA SER A 36 3.93 -7.29 -0.99
C SER A 36 4.13 -8.56 -1.81
N ALA A 37 5.14 -9.34 -1.42
CA ALA A 37 5.38 -10.67 -1.97
C ALA A 37 4.52 -11.70 -1.22
N GLY A 38 3.63 -12.37 -1.95
CA GLY A 38 2.84 -13.49 -1.41
C GLY A 38 1.69 -13.09 -0.47
N GLY A 39 1.36 -11.81 -0.36
CA GLY A 39 0.18 -11.31 0.37
C GLY A 39 -1.04 -11.19 -0.53
N TRP A 40 -2.21 -11.04 0.09
CA TRP A 40 -3.47 -10.73 -0.58
C TRP A 40 -3.83 -9.27 -0.33
N MET A 41 -3.93 -8.51 -1.40
CA MET A 41 -4.53 -7.17 -1.40
C MET A 41 -5.90 -7.24 -2.06
N VAL A 42 -6.94 -6.98 -1.28
CA VAL A 42 -8.32 -7.14 -1.75
C VAL A 42 -9.08 -5.85 -1.49
N GLY A 43 -9.65 -5.29 -2.56
CA GLY A 43 -10.53 -4.15 -2.44
C GLY A 43 -11.90 -4.50 -1.88
N GLU A 44 -12.45 -3.58 -1.11
CA GLU A 44 -13.78 -3.73 -0.55
C GLU A 44 -14.85 -3.47 -1.62
N ARG A 45 -15.80 -4.39 -1.76
CA ARG A 45 -16.91 -4.24 -2.73
C ARG A 45 -17.87 -3.11 -2.37
N PHE A 46 -17.88 -2.69 -1.10
CA PHE A 46 -18.78 -1.69 -0.56
C PHE A 46 -18.11 -0.32 -0.38
N ASP A 47 -16.79 -0.21 -0.54
CA ASP A 47 -16.05 1.03 -0.34
C ASP A 47 -14.77 1.05 -1.20
N ASP A 48 -14.74 1.93 -2.21
CA ASP A 48 -13.60 2.10 -3.11
C ASP A 48 -12.46 2.95 -2.49
N ARG A 49 -12.68 3.51 -1.31
CA ARG A 49 -11.66 4.21 -0.53
C ARG A 49 -10.66 3.26 0.11
N TYR A 50 -11.09 2.08 0.52
CA TYR A 50 -10.27 1.17 1.32
C TYR A 50 -9.91 -0.13 0.60
N ASP A 51 -8.68 -0.57 0.85
CA ASP A 51 -8.27 -1.97 0.65
C ASP A 51 -7.87 -2.59 1.99
N THR A 52 -7.98 -3.91 2.07
CA THR A 52 -7.35 -4.69 3.14
C THR A 52 -6.21 -5.51 2.56
N GLU A 53 -5.11 -5.56 3.30
CA GLU A 53 -3.95 -6.37 2.96
C GLU A 53 -3.69 -7.39 4.07
N VAL A 54 -3.54 -8.66 3.69
CA VAL A 54 -3.27 -9.78 4.61
C VAL A 54 -2.17 -10.67 4.07
N GLY A 55 -1.34 -11.22 4.95
CA GLY A 55 -0.33 -12.20 4.59
C GLY A 55 0.85 -11.61 3.80
N GLY A 56 1.59 -12.50 3.15
CA GLY A 56 2.90 -12.18 2.59
C GLY A 56 3.98 -12.03 3.65
N SER A 57 5.18 -11.74 3.19
CA SER A 57 6.33 -11.49 4.05
C SER A 57 7.20 -10.36 3.51
N HIS A 58 7.99 -9.78 4.39
CA HIS A 58 9.06 -8.86 4.05
C HIS A 58 10.38 -9.41 4.56
N MET A 59 11.47 -9.05 3.88
CA MET A 59 12.81 -9.35 4.34
C MET A 59 13.28 -8.29 5.32
N VAL A 60 13.89 -8.74 6.43
CA VAL A 60 14.50 -7.84 7.40
C VAL A 60 15.99 -7.75 7.11
N VAL A 61 16.46 -6.53 6.85
CA VAL A 61 17.85 -6.22 6.52
C VAL A 61 18.40 -5.27 7.57
N THR A 62 19.46 -5.70 8.25
CA THR A 62 20.16 -4.87 9.24
C THR A 62 21.37 -4.20 8.60
N GLN A 63 21.49 -2.90 8.84
CA GLN A 63 22.66 -2.11 8.48
C GLN A 63 23.10 -1.31 9.70
N SER A 64 24.40 -1.26 9.96
CA SER A 64 24.97 -0.52 11.08
C SER A 64 26.27 0.17 10.67
N ILE A 65 26.76 1.05 11.54
CA ILE A 65 28.08 1.65 11.43
C ILE A 65 29.00 0.95 12.42
N ASP A 66 30.14 0.46 11.95
CA ASP A 66 31.15 -0.18 12.79
C ASP A 66 31.99 0.85 13.58
N GLU A 67 32.90 0.35 14.41
CA GLU A 67 33.82 1.17 15.23
C GLU A 67 34.77 2.06 14.41
N ASN A 68 34.95 1.77 13.12
CA ASN A 68 35.78 2.53 12.19
C ASN A 68 34.96 3.51 11.34
N GLY A 69 33.67 3.68 11.63
CA GLY A 69 32.78 4.55 10.87
C GLY A 69 32.35 3.98 9.52
N ARG A 70 32.56 2.68 9.26
CA ARG A 70 32.17 2.02 8.02
C ARG A 70 30.78 1.42 8.14
N MET A 71 30.03 1.54 7.06
CA MET A 71 28.74 0.88 6.92
C MET A 71 28.95 -0.62 6.74
N VAL A 72 28.35 -1.41 7.63
CA VAL A 72 28.38 -2.88 7.61
C VAL A 72 26.95 -3.43 7.59
N GLY A 73 26.78 -4.63 7.05
CA GLY A 73 25.46 -5.20 6.77
C GLY A 73 24.85 -4.64 5.48
N GLY A 74 23.52 -4.62 5.39
CA GLY A 74 22.78 -4.22 4.20
C GLY A 74 22.33 -5.39 3.32
N PHE A 75 21.69 -5.05 2.19
CA PHE A 75 21.09 -6.00 1.27
C PHE A 75 22.07 -6.45 0.19
N ASP A 76 22.19 -7.76 0.01
CA ASP A 76 22.98 -8.43 -1.01
C ASP A 76 22.09 -9.47 -1.70
N ILE A 77 21.76 -9.21 -2.96
CA ILE A 77 20.86 -10.06 -3.74
C ILE A 77 21.40 -11.50 -3.89
N ALA A 78 22.74 -11.68 -3.86
CA ALA A 78 23.35 -13.00 -3.95
C ALA A 78 23.15 -13.83 -2.67
N LYS A 79 22.71 -13.20 -1.57
CA LYS A 79 22.47 -13.81 -0.25
C LYS A 79 21.02 -13.74 0.17
N ILE A 80 20.08 -13.60 -0.78
CA ILE A 80 18.66 -13.37 -0.49
C ILE A 80 18.06 -14.40 0.48
N GLU A 81 18.48 -15.66 0.37
CA GLU A 81 18.02 -16.77 1.23
C GLU A 81 18.50 -16.69 2.68
N GLN A 82 19.51 -15.85 2.96
CA GLN A 82 20.10 -15.71 4.30
C GLN A 82 19.39 -14.66 5.15
N TYR A 83 18.55 -13.83 4.53
CA TYR A 83 17.82 -12.81 5.26
C TYR A 83 16.58 -13.40 5.92
N PRO A 84 16.34 -13.11 7.20
CA PRO A 84 15.11 -13.51 7.84
C PRO A 84 13.93 -12.85 7.14
N THR A 85 12.89 -13.65 6.88
CA THR A 85 11.60 -13.17 6.38
C THR A 85 10.61 -13.13 7.52
N GLU A 86 9.96 -11.99 7.71
CA GLU A 86 8.91 -11.81 8.69
C GLU A 86 7.54 -11.69 8.00
N PRO A 87 6.47 -12.25 8.58
CA PRO A 87 5.14 -12.09 8.04
C PRO A 87 4.69 -10.64 8.12
N ASN A 88 3.97 -10.16 7.11
CA ASN A 88 3.40 -8.82 7.17
C ASN A 88 2.23 -8.79 8.16
N ALA A 89 2.14 -7.70 8.93
CA ALA A 89 0.97 -7.43 9.73
C ALA A 89 -0.24 -7.12 8.82
N PRO A 90 -1.46 -7.59 9.15
CA PRO A 90 -2.68 -7.19 8.46
C PRO A 90 -2.92 -5.68 8.60
N ILE A 91 -3.34 -5.03 7.52
CA ILE A 91 -3.55 -3.58 7.47
C ILE A 91 -4.75 -3.18 6.62
N ILE A 92 -5.25 -1.97 6.85
CA ILE A 92 -6.19 -1.26 5.98
C ILE A 92 -5.38 -0.18 5.26
N VAL A 93 -5.62 -0.01 3.95
CA VAL A 93 -5.05 1.09 3.16
C VAL A 93 -6.16 2.07 2.83
N ASP A 94 -5.99 3.34 3.19
CA ASP A 94 -6.92 4.43 2.91
C ASP A 94 -6.42 5.27 1.73
N TYR A 95 -6.99 5.08 0.56
CA TYR A 95 -6.62 5.84 -0.63
C TYR A 95 -7.23 7.25 -0.67
N GLY A 96 -8.22 7.53 0.18
CA GLY A 96 -8.73 8.88 0.40
C GLY A 96 -7.71 9.76 1.13
N ASP A 97 -6.88 9.17 1.97
CA ASP A 97 -5.78 9.81 2.72
C ASP A 97 -4.42 9.37 2.17
N ASP A 98 -4.20 9.61 0.88
CA ASP A 98 -2.93 9.36 0.16
C ASP A 98 -2.33 7.95 0.30
N GLY A 99 -3.18 6.93 0.45
CA GLY A 99 -2.73 5.54 0.62
C GLY A 99 -2.19 5.25 2.01
N LYS A 100 -2.60 6.04 3.02
CA LYS A 100 -2.23 5.83 4.42
C LYS A 100 -2.49 4.39 4.84
N VAL A 101 -1.49 3.80 5.47
CA VAL A 101 -1.56 2.48 6.08
C VAL A 101 -2.07 2.61 7.50
N ILE A 102 -3.16 1.91 7.81
CA ILE A 102 -3.82 1.90 9.10
C ILE A 102 -3.68 0.49 9.68
N SER A 103 -3.07 0.40 10.87
CA SER A 103 -2.93 -0.86 11.59
C SER A 103 -4.27 -1.35 12.14
N VAL A 104 -4.38 -2.65 12.43
CA VAL A 104 -5.54 -3.22 13.15
C VAL A 104 -5.83 -2.47 14.45
N GLN A 105 -4.79 -2.17 15.24
CA GLN A 105 -4.92 -1.46 16.51
C GLN A 105 -5.43 -0.03 16.34
N GLU A 106 -4.95 0.69 15.32
CA GLU A 106 -5.44 2.03 15.00
C GLU A 106 -6.90 1.99 14.53
N ALA A 107 -7.29 0.98 13.75
CA ALA A 107 -8.65 0.81 13.26
C ALA A 107 -9.66 0.45 14.36
N GLU A 108 -9.24 -0.24 15.42
CA GLU A 108 -10.10 -0.55 16.58
C GLU A 108 -10.59 0.71 17.31
N GLY A 109 -9.82 1.80 17.25
CA GLY A 109 -10.22 3.10 17.80
C GLY A 109 -11.12 3.95 16.87
N ARG A 110 -11.49 3.44 15.69
CA ARG A 110 -12.16 4.18 14.62
C ARG A 110 -13.50 3.53 14.23
N PRO A 111 -14.64 3.99 14.78
CA PRO A 111 -15.95 3.41 14.48
C PRO A 111 -16.30 3.40 13.00
N GLU A 112 -15.84 4.41 12.23
CA GLU A 112 -16.03 4.51 10.79
C GLU A 112 -15.34 3.38 10.00
N LEU A 113 -14.35 2.72 10.59
CA LEU A 113 -13.64 1.59 9.98
C LEU A 113 -14.18 0.23 10.43
N ALA A 114 -15.22 0.17 11.26
CA ALA A 114 -15.67 -1.08 11.88
C ALA A 114 -16.01 -2.18 10.85
N LEU A 115 -16.66 -1.83 9.74
CA LEU A 115 -17.01 -2.77 8.67
C LEU A 115 -15.76 -3.27 7.92
N VAL A 116 -14.85 -2.36 7.57
CA VAL A 116 -13.58 -2.71 6.89
C VAL A 116 -12.71 -3.57 7.80
N LEU A 117 -12.66 -3.26 9.09
CA LEU A 117 -11.93 -4.03 10.10
C LEU A 117 -12.51 -5.44 10.28
N ALA A 118 -13.84 -5.59 10.30
CA ALA A 118 -14.47 -6.91 10.35
C ALA A 118 -14.08 -7.75 9.14
N ARG A 119 -14.09 -7.16 7.94
CA ARG A 119 -13.67 -7.83 6.70
C ARG A 119 -12.19 -8.17 6.68
N LEU A 120 -11.31 -7.28 7.18
CA LEU A 120 -9.88 -7.59 7.34
C LEU A 120 -9.69 -8.84 8.20
N ARG A 121 -10.38 -8.94 9.34
CA ARG A 121 -10.29 -10.10 10.25
C ARG A 121 -10.78 -11.40 9.59
N GLU A 122 -11.87 -11.34 8.84
CA GLU A 122 -12.35 -12.48 8.05
C GLU A 122 -11.31 -12.93 7.03
N ARG A 123 -10.69 -11.98 6.30
CA ARG A 123 -9.64 -12.29 5.32
C ARG A 123 -8.38 -12.86 5.95
N VAL A 124 -8.01 -12.43 7.15
CA VAL A 124 -6.89 -13.03 7.90
C VAL A 124 -7.15 -14.51 8.14
N ALA A 125 -8.37 -14.87 8.55
CA ALA A 125 -8.76 -16.27 8.75
C ALA A 125 -8.80 -17.06 7.43
N GLU A 126 -9.36 -16.48 6.36
CA GLU A 126 -9.39 -17.09 5.02
C GLU A 126 -7.98 -17.35 4.47
N HIS A 127 -7.08 -16.37 4.58
CA HIS A 127 -5.70 -16.48 4.14
C HIS A 127 -4.95 -17.55 4.96
N ALA A 128 -5.10 -17.56 6.28
CA ALA A 128 -4.50 -18.59 7.14
C ALA A 128 -4.93 -20.00 6.74
N LYS A 129 -6.23 -20.19 6.45
CA LYS A 129 -6.77 -21.45 5.94
C LYS A 129 -6.14 -21.82 4.59
N HIS A 130 -6.11 -20.89 3.63
CA HIS A 130 -5.52 -21.13 2.31
C HIS A 130 -4.04 -21.54 2.38
N VAL A 131 -3.25 -20.89 3.25
CA VAL A 131 -1.84 -21.25 3.44
C VAL A 131 -1.71 -22.65 4.05
N SER A 132 -2.59 -23.02 5.00
CA SER A 132 -2.55 -24.35 5.63
C SER A 132 -2.90 -25.48 4.66
N GLU A 133 -3.78 -25.24 3.69
CA GLU A 133 -4.22 -26.23 2.70
C GLU A 133 -3.20 -26.45 1.58
N ARG A 134 -2.22 -25.56 1.43
CA ARG A 134 -1.16 -25.63 0.40
C ARG A 134 0.15 -26.24 0.91
N ARG A 135 0.25 -26.57 2.19
CA ARG A 135 1.40 -27.26 2.81
C ARG A 135 1.15 -28.76 2.84
#